data_AF-A0A7H4LTW0-F1
#
_entry.id   AF-A0A7H4LTW0-F1
#
_cell.length_a   1.000
_cell.length_b   1.000
_cell.length_c   1.000
_cell.angle_alpha   90.00
_cell.angle_beta   90.00
_cell.angle_gamma   90.00
#
_symmetry.space_group_name_H-M   'P 1'
#
loop_
_entity.id
_entity.type
_entity.pdbx_description
1 polymer ?
#
loop_
_entity_poly.entity_id
_entity_poly.type
_entity_poly.pdbx_seq_one_letter_code
_entity_poly.pdbx_strand_id
1 'polypeptide(L)'
;MIAQWQIEQFHQQGFLVVEEVLSAEEVALLQADFDAWVEESRQHSEVWGETLDGRPRFDLESDHAPHHPSLRRVSSPHGDFRRLPPRRA
;
A
#
# COMPACT_ATOMS: atom_id res chain seq x y z
N MET A 1 -2.14 24.23 0.45
CA MET A 1 -2.79 24.92 1.60
C MET A 1 -4.24 24.45 1.64
N ILE A 2 -4.70 23.90 2.76
CA ILE A 2 -6.12 23.51 2.94
C ILE A 2 -6.99 24.77 3.09
N ALA A 3 -8.23 24.70 2.61
CA ALA A 3 -9.15 25.83 2.67
C ALA A 3 -9.73 26.03 4.09
N GLN A 4 -10.19 27.25 4.40
CA GLN A 4 -10.74 27.57 5.72
C GLN A 4 -11.91 26.66 6.14
N TRP A 5 -12.79 26.31 5.20
CA TRP A 5 -13.91 25.40 5.46
C TRP A 5 -13.43 23.97 5.81
N GLN A 6 -12.29 23.52 5.26
CA GLN A 6 -11.68 22.24 5.62
C GLN A 6 -11.11 22.31 7.04
N ILE A 7 -10.53 23.44 7.45
CA ILE A 7 -10.07 23.63 8.83
C ILE A 7 -11.25 23.53 9.82
N GLU A 8 -12.36 24.20 9.50
CA GLU A 8 -13.58 24.15 10.31
C GLU A 8 -14.19 22.75 10.36
N GLN A 9 -14.26 22.05 9.22
CA GLN A 9 -14.70 20.65 9.17
C GLN A 9 -13.82 19.78 10.07
N PHE A 10 -12.49 19.90 9.98
CA PHE A 10 -11.57 19.12 10.80
C PHE A 10 -11.80 19.36 12.29
N HIS A 11 -11.97 20.61 12.71
CA HIS A 11 -12.26 20.93 14.12
C HIS A 11 -13.59 20.34 14.60
N GLN A 12 -14.60 20.25 13.73
CA GLN A 12 -15.91 19.69 14.09
C GLN A 12 -15.96 18.16 14.04
N GLN A 13 -15.27 17.54 13.08
CA GLN A 13 -15.42 16.12 12.73
C GLN A 13 -14.20 15.28 13.13
N GLY A 14 -13.04 15.90 13.37
CA GLY A 14 -11.79 15.24 13.70
C GLY A 14 -11.05 14.60 12.51
N PHE A 15 -11.55 14.75 11.29
CA PHE A 15 -10.91 14.23 10.08
C PHE A 15 -11.20 15.11 8.85
N LEU A 16 -10.43 14.88 7.78
CA LEU A 16 -10.70 15.42 6.44
C LEU A 16 -10.73 14.30 5.42
N VAL A 17 -11.66 14.45 4.47
CA VAL A 17 -11.67 13.63 3.26
C VAL A 17 -11.02 14.47 2.16
N VAL A 18 -9.99 13.91 1.56
CA VAL A 18 -9.39 14.48 0.35
C VAL A 18 -9.76 13.51 -0.76
N GLU A 19 -10.60 14.00 -1.67
CA GLU A 19 -10.98 13.23 -2.85
C GLU A 19 -9.79 13.16 -3.82
N GLU A 20 -9.71 12.06 -4.57
CA GLU A 20 -8.74 11.90 -5.67
C GLU A 20 -7.26 12.07 -5.27
N VAL A 21 -6.90 11.76 -4.01
CA VAL A 21 -5.48 11.73 -3.56
C VAL A 21 -4.64 10.78 -4.40
N LEU A 22 -5.27 9.70 -4.88
CA LEU A 22 -4.71 8.79 -5.86
C LEU A 22 -5.59 8.83 -7.10
N SER A 23 -4.96 8.97 -8.26
CA SER A 23 -5.61 8.76 -9.54
C SER A 23 -6.06 7.30 -9.69
N ALA A 24 -7.03 7.05 -10.57
CA ALA A 24 -7.45 5.68 -10.89
C ALA A 24 -6.28 4.81 -11.40
N GLU A 25 -5.32 5.42 -12.11
CA GLU A 25 -4.10 4.75 -12.57
C GLU A 25 -3.17 4.37 -11.40
N GLU A 26 -2.93 5.29 -10.45
CA GLU A 26 -2.14 4.98 -9.24
C GLU A 26 -2.79 3.88 -8.40
N VAL A 27 -4.12 3.85 -8.30
CA VAL A 27 -4.85 2.77 -7.61
C VAL A 27 -4.67 1.44 -8.34
N ALA A 28 -4.77 1.43 -9.67
CA ALA A 28 -4.59 0.21 -10.46
C ALA A 28 -3.15 -0.33 -10.37
N LEU A 29 -2.15 0.55 -10.36
CA LEU A 29 -0.75 0.15 -10.16
C LEU A 29 -0.55 -0.46 -8.77
N LEU A 30 -1.11 0.16 -7.73
CA LEU A 30 -1.03 -0.37 -6.37
C LEU A 30 -1.67 -1.76 -6.27
N GLN A 31 -2.84 -1.96 -6.88
CA GLN A 31 -3.49 -3.28 -6.92
C GLN A 31 -2.63 -4.33 -7.61
N ALA A 32 -2.02 -3.99 -8.75
CA ALA A 32 -1.12 -4.90 -9.46
C ALA A 32 0.11 -5.29 -8.64
N ASP A 33 0.67 -4.37 -7.85
CA ASP A 33 1.77 -4.67 -6.94
C ASP A 33 1.33 -5.64 -5.82
N PHE A 34 0.13 -5.46 -5.27
CA PHE A 34 -0.44 -6.40 -4.28
C PHE A 34 -0.63 -7.80 -4.87
N ASP A 35 -1.20 -7.90 -6.08
CA ASP A 35 -1.41 -9.18 -6.76
C ASP A 35 -0.06 -9.89 -7.02
N ALA A 36 0.96 -9.14 -7.42
CA ALA A 36 2.30 -9.66 -7.62
C ALA A 36 2.91 -10.20 -6.32
N TRP A 37 2.73 -9.51 -5.18
CA TRP A 37 3.23 -9.99 -3.89
C TRP A 37 2.46 -11.21 -3.37
N VAL A 38 1.13 -11.28 -3.62
CA VAL A 38 0.35 -12.49 -3.32
C VAL A 38 0.92 -13.67 -4.13
N GLU A 39 1.22 -13.48 -5.41
CA GLU A 39 1.80 -14.55 -6.22
C GLU A 39 3.23 -14.93 -5.77
N GLU A 40 4.09 -13.94 -5.46
CA GLU A 40 5.43 -14.16 -4.90
C GLU A 40 5.37 -14.96 -3.60
N SER A 41 4.39 -14.67 -2.74
CA SER A 41 4.27 -15.28 -1.42
C SER A 41 4.14 -16.81 -1.45
N ARG A 42 3.69 -17.43 -2.55
CA ARG A 42 3.64 -18.89 -2.69
C ARG A 42 4.98 -19.59 -2.43
N GLN A 43 6.09 -18.88 -2.61
CA GLN A 43 7.45 -19.40 -2.45
C GLN A 43 7.98 -19.22 -1.03
N HIS A 44 7.19 -18.64 -0.13
CA HIS A 44 7.62 -18.24 1.21
C HIS A 44 6.69 -18.85 2.26
N SER A 45 7.26 -19.19 3.41
CA SER A 45 6.52 -19.75 4.56
C SER A 45 6.65 -18.89 5.82
N GLU A 46 7.31 -17.74 5.70
CA GLU A 46 7.55 -16.77 6.77
C GLU A 46 7.51 -15.35 6.20
N VAL A 47 7.64 -14.34 7.07
CA VAL A 47 7.72 -12.93 6.66
C VAL A 47 8.81 -12.72 5.61
N TRP A 48 8.53 -11.96 4.55
CA TRP A 48 9.42 -11.88 3.39
C TRP A 48 9.50 -10.47 2.78
N GLY A 49 10.56 -10.28 1.99
CA GLY A 49 10.90 -9.04 1.32
C GLY A 49 11.53 -8.03 2.27
N GLU A 50 11.97 -6.90 1.72
CA GLU A 50 12.58 -5.82 2.49
C GLU A 50 11.99 -4.48 2.03
N THR A 51 11.60 -3.65 3.00
CA THR A 51 11.26 -2.24 2.81
C THR A 51 12.52 -1.38 2.89
N LEU A 52 12.44 -0.10 2.52
CA LEU A 52 13.61 0.81 2.56
C LEU A 52 14.26 0.95 3.93
N ASP A 53 13.50 0.73 5.01
CA ASP A 53 13.95 0.75 6.39
C ASP A 53 14.31 -0.64 6.95
N GLY A 54 14.48 -1.64 6.08
CA GLY A 54 15.00 -2.97 6.44
C GLY A 54 13.98 -3.89 7.12
N ARG A 55 12.69 -3.53 7.13
CA ARG A 55 11.63 -4.37 7.70
C ARG A 55 11.07 -5.32 6.65
N PRO A 56 10.48 -6.46 7.04
CA PRO A 56 9.78 -7.32 6.10
C PRO A 56 8.69 -6.57 5.35
N ARG A 57 8.66 -6.76 4.02
CA ARG A 57 7.65 -6.13 3.16
C ARG A 57 6.28 -6.70 3.45
N PHE A 58 6.16 -8.01 3.58
CA PHE A 58 4.87 -8.63 3.90
C PHE A 58 5.00 -9.77 4.90
N ASP A 59 3.84 -10.09 5.45
CA ASP A 59 3.60 -11.14 6.41
C ASP A 59 2.45 -12.01 5.90
N LEU A 60 2.47 -13.29 6.24
CA LEU A 60 1.56 -14.30 5.72
C LEU A 60 0.38 -14.49 6.68
N GLU A 61 -0.78 -14.86 6.14
CA GLU A 61 -1.90 -15.29 6.98
C GLU A 61 -1.64 -16.68 7.60
N SER A 62 -2.41 -17.02 8.63
CA SER A 62 -2.29 -18.31 9.32
C SER A 62 -2.67 -19.50 8.45
N ASP A 63 -3.50 -19.29 7.42
CA ASP A 63 -3.95 -20.28 6.45
C ASP A 63 -3.20 -20.21 5.12
N HIS A 64 -2.08 -19.48 5.08
CA HIS A 64 -1.25 -19.35 3.89
C HIS A 64 -0.72 -20.71 3.43
N ALA A 65 -0.86 -21.00 2.14
CA ALA A 65 -0.20 -22.11 1.48
C ALA A 65 0.16 -21.77 0.03
N PRO A 66 1.11 -22.48 -0.62
CA PRO A 66 1.42 -22.23 -2.02
C PRO A 66 0.23 -22.36 -2.99
N HIS A 67 -0.80 -23.12 -2.63
CA HIS A 67 -2.06 -23.26 -3.39
C HIS A 67 -3.19 -22.36 -2.88
N HIS A 68 -2.97 -21.65 -1.77
CA HIS A 68 -3.86 -20.67 -1.16
C HIS A 68 -3.01 -19.49 -0.64
N PRO A 69 -2.40 -18.68 -1.54
CA PRO A 69 -1.53 -17.60 -1.11
C PRO A 69 -2.36 -16.48 -0.50
N SER A 70 -2.04 -16.14 0.73
CA SER A 70 -2.69 -15.06 1.47
C SER A 70 -1.66 -14.25 2.25
N LEU A 71 -1.81 -12.93 2.21
CA LEU A 71 -0.99 -11.98 2.95
C LEU A 71 -1.82 -11.37 4.08
N ARG A 72 -1.24 -11.32 5.28
CA ARG A 72 -1.86 -10.73 6.47
C ARG A 72 -1.62 -9.23 6.55
N ARG A 73 -0.41 -8.81 6.19
CA ARG A 73 0.02 -7.42 6.27
C ARG A 73 1.01 -7.14 5.15
N VAL A 74 0.89 -5.97 4.57
CA VAL A 74 1.92 -5.38 3.71
C VAL A 74 2.38 -4.07 4.33
N SER A 75 3.70 -3.91 4.44
CA SER A 75 4.39 -2.76 5.00
C SER A 75 4.83 -1.84 3.86
N SER A 76 4.52 -0.55 3.99
CA SER A 76 5.03 0.51 3.10
C SER A 76 4.93 0.17 1.60
N PRO A 77 3.73 -0.15 1.08
CA PRO A 77 3.57 -0.58 -0.32
C PRO A 77 4.00 0.48 -1.32
N HIS A 78 3.98 1.77 -0.93
CA HIS A 78 4.49 2.88 -1.75
C HIS A 78 6.02 2.98 -1.81
N GLY A 79 6.75 2.20 -1.01
CA GLY A 79 8.21 2.30 -0.86
C GLY A 79 9.01 1.75 -2.05
N ASP A 80 8.39 0.98 -2.95
CA ASP A 80 9.03 0.54 -4.19
C ASP A 80 8.90 1.61 -5.29
N PHE A 81 9.43 2.80 -5.03
CA PHE A 81 9.48 3.93 -5.97
C PHE A 81 10.29 3.65 -7.25
N ARG A 82 10.84 2.43 -7.44
CA ARG A 82 11.54 2.06 -8.67
C ARG A 82 10.64 1.95 -9.90
N ARG A 83 9.30 1.97 -9.74
CA ARG A 83 8.35 1.80 -10.85
C ARG A 83 7.41 2.97 -11.13
N LEU A 84 7.36 4.00 -10.29
CA LEU A 84 6.49 5.16 -10.57
C LEU A 84 7.15 6.11 -11.57
N PRO A 85 6.42 6.59 -12.61
CA PRO A 85 6.91 7.67 -13.44
C PRO A 85 7.16 8.92 -12.58
N PRO A 86 8.13 9.78 -12.94
CA PRO A 86 8.40 10.99 -12.17
C PRO A 86 7.13 11.84 -12.07
N ARG A 87 6.73 12.18 -10.84
CA ARG A 87 5.65 13.14 -10.61
C ARG A 87 6.01 14.45 -11.30
N ARG A 88 5.21 14.86 -12.30
CA ARG A 88 5.36 16.17 -12.93
C ARG A 88 5.16 17.24 -11.85
N ALA A 89 6.13 18.16 -11.77
CA ALA A 89 6.10 19.33 -10.90
C ALA A 89 5.02 20.33 -11.33
#